data_AF-A0A960SB57-F1
#
_entry.id   AF-A0A960SB57-F1
#
_cell.length_a   1.000
_cell.length_b   1.000
_cell.length_c   1.000
_cell.angle_alpha   90.00
_cell.angle_beta   90.00
_cell.angle_gamma   90.00
#
_symmetry.space_group_name_H-M   'P 1'
#
loop_
_entity.id
_entity.type
_entity.pdbx_description
1 polymer ?
#
loop_
_entity_poly.entity_id
_entity_poly.type
_entity_poly.pdbx_seq_one_letter_code
_entity_poly.pdbx_strand_id
1 'polypeptide(L)'
;MSFTTLCLGDDFPSLTIQPAPSGEQELQFQGILQSSTDLTAWTDIEPQPESPWHLSSSSISTRFFRVRAFSVEESADPSNFPLFAIENLNFQGAFRLSPDSFGESDLNYSQGPIAYNAENHSLFIVGHAHHQAIAEFAIPELVNSDRIEDLNRVDQPLQFFSTALDRTPDGNPQDINRIGGLYLYQGKLIVNAYEYYDAPGDNSHTTLLFTNAGDLANSTVSGYYSLAGRAHVSGWISGIPDAWQPLLHASHLTGFSSGIPIIGRASVGPAAFGFNPDSLQQTGDTIPTVVYQDFSLQNPLSEDLSNNSGANDLWTHLSMATYGFIVPGTRTYMTIGSSGGHFSGVGYKITQDDGNLCGGYCSYEAADNYSYYWLWDLRDWLDVLEAKMEPHELRPYDYGPFPDPLDNGRTNPVGGGAFDVDSGVLYLALQRADNQAGTYSNPPVIAVYNIGELN
;
A
#
# COMPACT_ATOMS: atom_id res chain seq x y z
N MET A 1 -50.48 14.47 19.21
CA MET A 1 -49.51 13.85 20.14
C MET A 1 -48.82 14.97 20.90
N SER A 2 -48.64 14.84 22.21
CA SER A 2 -47.77 15.73 22.98
C SER A 2 -46.43 15.01 23.13
N PHE A 3 -45.34 15.65 22.71
CA PHE A 3 -43.99 15.13 22.90
C PHE A 3 -43.41 15.78 24.14
N THR A 4 -42.91 14.98 25.06
CA THR A 4 -42.12 15.47 26.20
C THR A 4 -40.73 14.92 26.04
N THR A 5 -39.79 15.79 25.66
CA THR A 5 -38.38 15.44 25.57
C THR A 5 -37.78 15.57 26.96
N LEU A 6 -37.25 14.47 27.50
CA LEU A 6 -36.46 14.48 28.73
C LEU A 6 -34.99 14.26 28.31
N CYS A 7 -34.23 15.34 28.16
CA CYS A 7 -32.82 15.27 27.77
C CYS A 7 -31.93 15.06 29.01
N LEU A 8 -30.90 14.22 28.87
CA LEU A 8 -29.78 14.11 29.80
C LEU A 8 -28.51 14.45 28.99
N GLY A 9 -27.96 15.66 29.16
CA GLY A 9 -26.72 16.13 28.51
C GLY A 9 -26.89 17.40 27.67
N ASP A 10 -25.87 18.26 27.69
CA ASP A 10 -25.93 19.65 27.18
C ASP A 10 -25.55 19.83 25.69
N ASP A 11 -25.15 18.78 24.98
CA ASP A 11 -24.75 18.85 23.56
C ASP A 11 -25.42 17.74 22.73
N PHE A 12 -26.44 18.08 21.94
CA PHE A 12 -27.05 17.15 20.96
C PHE A 12 -27.39 17.87 19.65
N PRO A 13 -27.03 17.32 18.48
CA PRO A 13 -27.48 17.84 17.19
C PRO A 13 -28.98 17.55 16.94
N SER A 14 -29.56 18.30 15.99
CA SER A 14 -30.99 18.58 15.81
C SER A 14 -31.87 17.36 15.50
N LEU A 15 -32.56 16.82 16.51
CA LEU A 15 -33.77 16.01 16.30
C LEU A 15 -34.88 16.91 15.72
N THR A 16 -35.30 16.66 14.48
CA THR A 16 -36.40 17.41 13.85
C THR A 16 -37.61 16.50 13.67
N ILE A 17 -38.78 16.99 14.09
CA ILE A 17 -40.06 16.29 13.93
C ILE A 17 -40.92 17.12 12.98
N GLN A 18 -41.34 16.53 11.85
CA GLN A 18 -42.19 17.21 10.88
C GLN A 18 -43.51 16.46 10.65
N PRO A 19 -44.62 17.17 10.37
CA PRO A 19 -45.87 16.53 9.97
C PRO A 19 -45.70 15.88 8.59
N ALA A 20 -46.07 14.60 8.47
CA ALA A 20 -46.14 13.88 7.19
C ALA A 20 -47.61 13.74 6.72
N PRO A 21 -47.86 13.39 5.44
CA PRO A 21 -49.20 13.10 4.96
C PRO A 21 -49.88 12.00 5.79
N SER A 22 -51.22 11.94 5.78
CA SER A 22 -52.00 10.83 6.35
C SER A 22 -51.87 10.57 7.88
N GLY A 23 -51.56 11.59 8.68
CA GLY A 23 -51.54 11.47 10.14
C GLY A 23 -50.31 10.74 10.69
N GLU A 24 -49.26 10.68 9.87
CA GLU A 24 -47.92 10.21 10.23
C GLU A 24 -47.06 11.37 10.73
N GLN A 25 -46.01 11.04 11.47
CA GLN A 25 -44.93 11.98 11.80
C GLN A 25 -43.62 11.47 11.23
N GLU A 26 -42.84 12.39 10.65
CA GLU A 26 -41.49 12.14 10.16
C GLU A 26 -40.49 12.56 11.23
N LEU A 27 -39.60 11.64 11.60
CA LEU A 27 -38.50 11.88 12.53
C LEU A 27 -37.18 11.90 11.76
N GLN A 28 -36.44 13.00 11.85
CA GLN A 28 -35.10 13.14 11.27
C GLN A 28 -34.06 13.22 12.38
N PHE A 29 -33.09 12.30 12.36
CA PHE A 29 -32.01 12.21 13.32
C PHE A 29 -30.74 11.65 12.65
N GLN A 30 -29.58 12.26 12.94
CA GLN A 30 -28.27 11.71 12.57
C GLN A 30 -27.69 10.92 13.74
N GLY A 31 -27.67 9.59 13.62
CA GLY A 31 -27.10 8.67 14.60
C GLY A 31 -27.92 7.38 14.75
N ILE A 32 -27.62 6.59 15.78
CA ILE A 32 -28.37 5.36 16.06
C ILE A 32 -29.62 5.69 16.88
N LEU A 33 -30.78 5.31 16.34
CA LEU A 33 -32.08 5.44 17.00
C LEU A 33 -32.61 4.05 17.38
N GLN A 34 -32.87 3.81 18.66
CA GLN A 34 -33.59 2.62 19.14
C GLN A 34 -34.98 3.04 19.64
N SER A 35 -36.02 2.28 19.30
CA SER A 35 -37.38 2.51 19.80
C SER A 35 -37.87 1.34 20.65
N SER A 36 -38.55 1.63 21.77
CA SER A 36 -39.17 0.63 22.64
C SER A 36 -40.55 1.09 23.11
N THR A 37 -41.39 0.12 23.46
CA THR A 37 -42.69 0.35 24.13
C THR A 37 -42.63 0.11 25.65
N ASP A 38 -41.51 -0.41 26.16
CA ASP A 38 -41.28 -0.73 27.57
C ASP A 38 -39.86 -0.30 27.99
N LEU A 39 -39.77 0.55 29.03
CA LEU A 39 -38.50 1.04 29.58
C LEU A 39 -37.78 0.03 30.49
N THR A 40 -38.41 -1.09 30.85
CA THR A 40 -37.81 -2.08 31.76
C THR A 40 -37.05 -3.20 31.04
N ALA A 41 -37.09 -3.22 29.70
CA ALA A 41 -36.56 -4.29 28.86
C ALA A 41 -35.47 -3.82 27.86
N TRP A 42 -34.55 -2.94 28.27
CA TRP A 42 -33.41 -2.53 27.43
C TRP A 42 -32.35 -3.64 27.37
N THR A 43 -32.60 -4.70 26.62
CA THR A 43 -31.55 -5.56 26.05
C THR A 43 -31.26 -5.09 24.64
N ASP A 44 -29.99 -5.06 24.23
CA ASP A 44 -29.56 -4.56 22.92
C ASP A 44 -30.38 -5.18 21.78
N ILE A 45 -31.25 -4.35 21.17
CA ILE A 45 -31.96 -4.69 19.94
C ILE A 45 -31.20 -4.01 18.79
N GLU A 46 -31.04 -4.75 17.69
CA GLU A 46 -30.23 -4.45 16.51
C GLU A 46 -30.33 -2.99 16.01
N PRO A 47 -29.22 -2.45 15.44
CA PRO A 47 -29.22 -1.15 14.79
C PRO A 47 -30.37 -1.05 13.80
N GLN A 48 -31.09 0.04 13.89
CA GLN A 48 -32.25 0.30 13.06
C GLN A 48 -31.84 1.09 11.79
N PRO A 49 -32.63 1.04 10.70
CA PRO A 49 -32.31 1.67 9.41
C PRO A 49 -32.02 3.18 9.48
N GLU A 50 -31.29 3.68 8.48
CA GLU A 50 -30.98 5.10 8.34
C GLU A 50 -32.25 5.97 8.21
N SER A 51 -32.18 7.18 8.75
CA SER A 51 -33.22 8.23 8.65
C SER A 51 -33.61 8.52 7.19
N PRO A 52 -34.88 8.87 6.86
CA PRO A 52 -35.98 9.27 7.76
C PRO A 52 -36.95 8.15 8.19
N TRP A 53 -37.58 8.37 9.34
CA TRP A 53 -38.49 7.43 10.00
C TRP A 53 -39.95 7.87 9.90
N HIS A 54 -40.84 6.98 9.44
CA HIS A 54 -42.29 7.21 9.37
C HIS A 54 -43.02 6.47 10.49
N LEU A 55 -43.74 7.20 11.35
CA LEU A 55 -44.50 6.62 12.47
C LEU A 55 -46.01 6.83 12.28
N SER A 56 -46.78 5.73 12.27
CA SER A 56 -48.25 5.77 12.23
C SER A 56 -48.87 5.71 13.64
N SER A 57 -49.98 6.44 13.83
CA SER A 57 -50.54 6.77 15.14
C SER A 57 -51.52 5.74 15.73
N SER A 58 -51.58 4.51 15.20
CA SER A 58 -52.80 3.68 15.34
C SER A 58 -52.88 2.67 16.49
N SER A 59 -52.00 2.64 17.50
CA SER A 59 -52.27 1.76 18.69
C SER A 59 -51.45 1.95 19.97
N ILE A 60 -50.48 2.86 20.05
CA ILE A 60 -49.54 2.91 21.20
C ILE A 60 -49.62 4.27 21.89
N SER A 61 -49.90 4.30 23.19
CA SER A 61 -50.05 5.55 23.96
C SER A 61 -48.72 6.23 24.29
N THR A 62 -47.58 5.52 24.24
CA THR A 62 -46.25 6.07 24.49
C THR A 62 -45.17 5.19 23.82
N ARG A 63 -44.27 5.78 23.01
CA ARG A 63 -43.03 5.14 22.56
C ARG A 63 -41.85 5.87 23.19
N PHE A 64 -40.84 5.12 23.62
CA PHE A 64 -39.58 5.64 24.11
C PHE A 64 -38.52 5.49 23.03
N PHE A 65 -37.67 6.50 22.89
CA PHE A 65 -36.55 6.49 21.95
C PHE A 65 -35.26 6.68 22.74
N ARG A 66 -34.24 5.87 22.43
CA ARG A 66 -32.85 6.16 22.82
C ARG A 66 -32.11 6.54 21.57
N VAL A 67 -31.45 7.69 21.67
CA VAL A 67 -30.53 8.17 20.68
C VAL A 67 -29.13 7.99 21.24
N ARG A 68 -28.25 7.33 20.47
CA ARG A 68 -26.82 7.50 20.64
C ARG A 68 -26.43 8.50 19.55
N ALA A 69 -26.21 9.76 19.94
CA ALA A 69 -25.42 10.63 19.09
C ALA A 69 -24.07 9.95 18.92
N PHE A 70 -23.62 9.80 17.68
CA PHE A 70 -22.18 9.83 17.49
C PHE A 70 -21.79 11.22 17.97
N SER A 71 -20.83 11.31 18.89
CA SER A 71 -19.99 12.48 18.88
C SER A 71 -19.43 12.50 17.48
N VAL A 72 -19.99 13.35 16.62
CA VAL A 72 -19.21 13.91 15.54
C VAL A 72 -18.19 14.76 16.29
N GLU A 73 -17.13 14.12 16.79
CA GLU A 73 -15.85 14.77 16.70
C GLU A 73 -15.80 15.18 15.23
N GLU A 74 -15.92 16.48 14.98
CA GLU A 74 -15.60 17.06 13.70
C GLU A 74 -14.33 16.36 13.27
N SER A 75 -14.44 15.42 12.31
CA SER A 75 -13.29 14.58 11.95
C SER A 75 -12.22 15.58 11.57
N ALA A 76 -11.20 15.71 12.40
CA ALA A 76 -10.25 16.80 12.26
C ALA A 76 -9.78 16.77 10.80
N ASP A 77 -9.94 17.89 10.10
CA ASP A 77 -9.63 17.98 8.67
C ASP A 77 -8.22 17.39 8.48
N PRO A 78 -8.09 16.27 7.74
CA PRO A 78 -6.86 15.49 7.72
C PRO A 78 -5.69 16.28 7.12
N SER A 79 -5.96 17.35 6.37
CA SER A 79 -4.93 18.31 5.93
C SER A 79 -4.19 19.00 7.09
N ASN A 80 -4.79 19.04 8.28
CA ASN A 80 -4.20 19.59 9.49
C ASN A 80 -3.51 18.54 10.37
N PHE A 81 -3.57 17.25 10.03
CA PHE A 81 -2.86 16.20 10.76
C PHE A 81 -1.35 16.46 10.83
N PRO A 82 -0.65 15.99 11.88
CA PRO A 82 0.79 16.15 11.98
C PRO A 82 1.53 15.49 10.81
N LEU A 83 2.78 15.91 10.59
CA LEU A 83 3.70 15.18 9.72
C LEU A 83 4.31 14.01 10.49
N PHE A 84 4.50 12.88 9.82
CA PHE A 84 5.27 11.77 10.34
C PHE A 84 6.77 12.09 10.33
N ALA A 85 7.49 11.61 11.34
CA ALA A 85 8.95 11.65 11.40
C ALA A 85 9.47 10.21 11.37
N ILE A 86 10.57 9.94 10.65
CA ILE A 86 11.06 8.57 10.46
C ILE A 86 11.39 7.88 11.80
N GLU A 87 11.77 8.66 12.82
CA GLU A 87 12.08 8.20 14.17
C GLU A 87 10.86 7.60 14.90
N ASN A 88 9.64 7.86 14.42
CA ASN A 88 8.41 7.27 14.96
C ASN A 88 8.16 5.84 14.44
N LEU A 89 8.97 5.36 13.48
CA LEU A 89 8.87 4.00 12.96
C LEU A 89 9.62 3.03 13.89
N ASN A 90 8.88 2.10 14.50
CA ASN A 90 9.44 1.20 15.52
C ASN A 90 9.60 -0.22 14.97
N PHE A 91 10.84 -0.71 14.92
CA PHE A 91 11.11 -2.10 14.58
C PHE A 91 10.54 -3.05 15.65
N GLN A 92 9.70 -3.98 15.21
CA GLN A 92 9.05 -4.99 16.06
C GLN A 92 9.79 -6.32 16.06
N GLY A 93 10.59 -6.56 15.01
CA GLY A 93 11.35 -7.78 14.83
C GLY A 93 11.32 -8.24 13.37
N ALA A 94 11.90 -9.40 13.13
CA ALA A 94 11.96 -9.99 11.81
C ALA A 94 11.81 -11.51 11.86
N PHE A 95 11.62 -12.10 10.69
CA PHE A 95 11.58 -13.54 10.51
C PHE A 95 12.06 -13.97 9.14
N ARG A 96 12.40 -15.25 9.04
CA ARG A 96 12.94 -15.90 7.85
C ARG A 96 11.89 -16.80 7.20
N LEU A 97 12.04 -17.00 5.90
CA LEU A 97 11.24 -17.94 5.13
C LEU A 97 12.15 -19.03 4.55
N SER A 98 11.63 -20.26 4.43
CA SER A 98 12.40 -21.36 3.87
C SER A 98 12.85 -21.07 2.43
N PRO A 99 14.13 -21.34 2.08
CA PRO A 99 14.62 -21.24 0.71
C PRO A 99 14.22 -22.42 -0.18
N ASP A 100 13.59 -23.45 0.38
CA ASP A 100 13.26 -24.68 -0.34
C ASP A 100 12.24 -24.42 -1.47
N SER A 101 12.23 -25.30 -2.46
CA SER A 101 11.27 -25.25 -3.56
C SER A 101 9.93 -25.85 -3.14
N PHE A 102 8.85 -25.11 -3.37
CA PHE A 102 7.47 -25.52 -3.09
C PHE A 102 6.57 -25.25 -4.28
N GLY A 103 6.17 -26.29 -5.02
CA GLY A 103 5.41 -26.09 -6.26
C GLY A 103 6.29 -25.52 -7.37
N GLU A 104 5.85 -24.42 -8.00
CA GLU A 104 6.46 -23.87 -9.22
C GLU A 104 7.68 -22.96 -8.95
N SER A 105 8.06 -22.73 -7.69
CA SER A 105 9.14 -21.80 -7.35
C SER A 105 9.76 -22.03 -5.97
N ASP A 106 10.66 -21.11 -5.60
CA ASP A 106 11.35 -20.96 -4.32
C ASP A 106 11.57 -19.46 -4.05
N LEU A 107 12.17 -19.11 -2.91
CA LEU A 107 12.41 -17.71 -2.52
C LEU A 107 13.81 -17.17 -2.87
N ASN A 108 14.71 -17.99 -3.42
CA ASN A 108 16.03 -17.51 -3.79
C ASN A 108 15.89 -16.48 -4.92
N TYR A 109 16.60 -15.34 -4.77
CA TYR A 109 16.50 -14.23 -5.72
C TYR A 109 15.07 -13.74 -5.94
N SER A 110 14.19 -13.86 -4.93
CA SER A 110 12.91 -13.17 -4.92
C SER A 110 13.13 -11.67 -5.01
N GLN A 111 12.24 -11.00 -5.75
CA GLN A 111 12.25 -9.56 -5.89
C GLN A 111 11.45 -8.85 -4.79
N GLY A 112 10.73 -9.59 -3.93
CA GLY A 112 10.13 -9.04 -2.71
C GLY A 112 8.73 -8.40 -2.76
N PRO A 113 7.94 -8.35 -3.85
CA PRO A 113 6.54 -7.96 -3.73
C PRO A 113 5.80 -8.89 -2.76
N ILE A 114 5.11 -8.30 -1.78
CA ILE A 114 4.35 -9.00 -0.75
C ILE A 114 2.96 -8.37 -0.56
N ALA A 115 2.02 -9.13 0.01
CA ALA A 115 0.74 -8.62 0.47
C ALA A 115 0.37 -9.27 1.80
N TYR A 116 -0.24 -8.50 2.71
CA TYR A 116 -0.71 -9.01 3.99
C TYR A 116 -2.11 -9.60 3.90
N ASN A 117 -2.30 -10.73 4.57
CA ASN A 117 -3.59 -11.37 4.76
C ASN A 117 -3.94 -11.37 6.26
N ALA A 118 -4.83 -10.46 6.64
CA ALA A 118 -5.27 -10.31 8.02
C ALA A 118 -6.08 -11.51 8.53
N GLU A 119 -6.80 -12.24 7.65
CA GLU A 119 -7.65 -13.37 8.05
C GLU A 119 -6.83 -14.56 8.56
N ASN A 120 -5.70 -14.83 7.91
CA ASN A 120 -4.82 -15.95 8.23
C ASN A 120 -3.56 -15.53 9.02
N HIS A 121 -3.36 -14.22 9.24
CA HIS A 121 -2.12 -13.65 9.77
C HIS A 121 -0.88 -14.17 9.00
N SER A 122 -0.88 -13.90 7.69
CA SER A 122 0.07 -14.45 6.72
C SER A 122 0.47 -13.41 5.68
N LEU A 123 1.51 -13.73 4.91
CA LEU A 123 1.96 -12.92 3.78
C LEU A 123 1.91 -13.73 2.48
N PHE A 124 1.30 -13.14 1.45
CA PHE A 124 1.59 -13.53 0.08
C PHE A 124 2.95 -12.97 -0.33
N ILE A 125 3.74 -13.74 -1.07
CA ILE A 125 5.07 -13.33 -1.53
C ILE A 125 5.37 -13.90 -2.92
N VAL A 126 5.99 -13.07 -3.76
CA VAL A 126 6.50 -13.50 -5.07
C VAL A 126 7.81 -14.27 -4.86
N GLY A 127 7.92 -15.45 -5.49
CA GLY A 127 9.11 -16.28 -5.47
C GLY A 127 10.24 -15.76 -6.37
N HIS A 128 11.07 -16.69 -6.83
CA HIS A 128 12.24 -16.42 -7.67
C HIS A 128 11.89 -15.53 -8.88
N ALA A 129 12.77 -14.57 -9.18
CA ALA A 129 12.64 -13.62 -10.28
C ALA A 129 12.38 -14.25 -11.69
N HIS A 130 12.70 -15.52 -11.91
CA HIS A 130 12.47 -16.20 -13.19
C HIS A 130 11.14 -16.94 -13.25
N HIS A 131 10.57 -17.31 -12.10
CA HIS A 131 9.33 -18.08 -12.04
C HIS A 131 8.11 -17.18 -11.87
N GLN A 132 8.23 -16.06 -11.13
CA GLN A 132 7.13 -15.10 -10.90
C GLN A 132 5.84 -15.76 -10.38
N ALA A 133 6.01 -16.78 -9.56
CA ALA A 133 4.92 -17.47 -8.88
C ALA A 133 4.71 -16.90 -7.48
N ILE A 134 3.50 -17.03 -6.93
CA ILE A 134 3.11 -16.48 -5.63
C ILE A 134 2.81 -17.63 -4.68
N ALA A 135 3.32 -17.54 -3.45
CA ALA A 135 2.98 -18.43 -2.33
C ALA A 135 2.43 -17.61 -1.16
N GLU A 136 1.84 -18.28 -0.17
CA GLU A 136 1.41 -17.69 1.10
C GLU A 136 2.17 -18.36 2.26
N PHE A 137 2.78 -17.58 3.14
CA PHE A 137 3.46 -18.07 4.35
C PHE A 137 2.82 -17.48 5.59
N ALA A 138 2.67 -18.28 6.66
CA ALA A 138 2.26 -17.77 7.96
C ALA A 138 3.30 -16.79 8.52
N ILE A 139 2.88 -15.83 9.34
CA ILE A 139 3.79 -14.96 10.08
C ILE A 139 4.06 -15.64 11.44
N PRO A 140 5.33 -15.98 11.76
CA PRO A 140 5.67 -16.58 13.04
C PRO A 140 5.74 -15.51 14.13
N GLU A 141 5.95 -15.92 15.38
CA GLU A 141 6.33 -14.97 16.43
C GLU A 141 7.58 -14.18 16.01
N LEU A 142 7.52 -12.86 16.15
CA LEU A 142 8.60 -11.96 15.74
C LEU A 142 9.75 -12.01 16.74
N VAL A 143 10.98 -11.98 16.22
CA VAL A 143 12.18 -11.85 17.04
C VAL A 143 12.78 -10.48 16.81
N ASN A 144 12.86 -9.66 17.86
CA ASN A 144 13.58 -8.39 17.83
C ASN A 144 15.08 -8.64 18.02
N SER A 145 15.78 -8.91 16.92
CA SER A 145 17.23 -9.12 16.86
C SER A 145 17.80 -8.47 15.60
N ASP A 146 19.05 -8.03 15.68
CA ASP A 146 19.88 -7.58 14.55
C ASP A 146 20.65 -8.75 13.89
N ARG A 147 20.50 -9.97 14.40
CA ARG A 147 21.19 -11.19 13.93
C ARG A 147 20.23 -12.12 13.21
N ILE A 148 20.53 -12.42 11.95
CA ILE A 148 19.70 -13.30 11.10
C ILE A 148 19.55 -14.71 11.69
N GLU A 149 20.60 -15.27 12.30
CA GLU A 149 20.56 -16.61 12.89
C GLU A 149 19.62 -16.75 14.10
N ASP A 150 19.25 -15.65 14.75
CA ASP A 150 18.36 -15.66 15.92
C ASP A 150 16.88 -15.63 15.51
N LEU A 151 16.59 -15.28 14.25
CA LEU A 151 15.23 -15.09 13.76
C LEU A 151 14.50 -16.43 13.59
N ASN A 152 13.21 -16.43 13.96
CA ASN A 152 12.32 -17.55 13.67
C ASN A 152 12.21 -17.77 12.15
N ARG A 153 12.12 -19.05 11.73
CA ARG A 153 11.95 -19.42 10.33
C ARG A 153 10.65 -20.19 10.11
N VAL A 154 9.95 -19.85 9.03
CA VAL A 154 8.80 -20.60 8.55
C VAL A 154 9.27 -21.64 7.53
N ASP A 155 9.15 -22.92 7.88
CA ASP A 155 9.69 -24.02 7.08
C ASP A 155 8.84 -24.39 5.86
N GLN A 156 7.53 -24.14 5.88
CA GLN A 156 6.61 -24.47 4.79
C GLN A 156 5.55 -23.38 4.57
N PRO A 157 5.17 -23.10 3.32
CA PRO A 157 4.07 -22.20 3.02
C PRO A 157 2.70 -22.82 3.34
N LEU A 158 1.72 -21.96 3.61
CA LEU A 158 0.29 -22.29 3.70
C LEU A 158 -0.28 -22.64 2.31
N GLN A 159 0.18 -21.93 1.27
CA GLN A 159 -0.14 -22.19 -0.13
C GLN A 159 1.14 -22.23 -0.97
N PHE A 160 1.30 -23.26 -1.78
CA PHE A 160 2.51 -23.45 -2.59
C PHE A 160 2.59 -22.43 -3.73
N PHE A 161 3.80 -22.22 -4.26
CA PHE A 161 4.01 -21.28 -5.35
C PHE A 161 3.18 -21.66 -6.57
N SER A 162 2.32 -20.73 -7.00
CA SER A 162 1.44 -20.86 -8.16
C SER A 162 1.68 -19.72 -9.14
N THR A 163 1.77 -20.02 -10.44
CA THR A 163 1.96 -18.99 -11.48
C THR A 163 0.73 -18.07 -11.59
N ALA A 164 0.93 -16.88 -12.16
CA ALA A 164 -0.12 -15.89 -12.37
C ALA A 164 -0.18 -15.38 -13.83
N LEU A 165 0.98 -15.04 -14.40
CA LEU A 165 1.11 -14.21 -15.61
C LEU A 165 0.58 -14.85 -16.90
N ASP A 166 0.45 -16.17 -16.93
CA ASP A 166 0.05 -16.98 -18.09
C ASP A 166 -1.36 -17.58 -17.97
N ARG A 167 -2.09 -17.29 -16.89
CA ARG A 167 -3.35 -17.96 -16.53
C ARG A 167 -4.64 -17.22 -16.91
N THR A 168 -4.51 -16.03 -17.49
CA THR A 168 -5.65 -15.29 -18.04
C THR A 168 -6.24 -15.99 -19.27
N PRO A 169 -7.54 -15.86 -19.54
CA PRO A 169 -8.17 -16.50 -20.71
C PRO A 169 -7.53 -16.13 -22.05
N ASP A 170 -7.09 -14.88 -22.18
CA ASP A 170 -6.45 -14.35 -23.40
C ASP A 170 -4.91 -14.51 -23.37
N GLY A 171 -4.38 -15.18 -22.36
CA GLY A 171 -2.94 -15.32 -22.13
C GLY A 171 -2.26 -13.98 -21.85
N ASN A 172 -1.00 -13.86 -22.27
CA ASN A 172 -0.14 -12.71 -21.99
C ASN A 172 0.25 -11.97 -23.26
N PRO A 173 -0.62 -11.11 -23.81
CA PRO A 173 -0.44 -10.55 -25.14
C PRO A 173 0.61 -9.43 -25.24
N GLN A 174 1.16 -8.97 -24.11
CA GLN A 174 2.19 -7.93 -24.07
C GLN A 174 3.44 -8.38 -23.30
N ASP A 175 3.73 -9.68 -23.29
CA ASP A 175 4.97 -10.26 -22.75
C ASP A 175 5.31 -9.86 -21.30
N ILE A 176 4.27 -9.56 -20.49
CA ILE A 176 4.39 -9.16 -19.09
C ILE A 176 5.06 -10.27 -18.29
N ASN A 177 6.18 -9.98 -17.63
CA ASN A 177 7.04 -11.04 -17.07
C ASN A 177 7.61 -10.71 -15.70
N ARG A 178 7.14 -9.65 -15.03
CA ARG A 178 7.51 -9.30 -13.66
C ARG A 178 6.27 -8.87 -12.89
N ILE A 179 6.12 -9.38 -11.67
CA ILE A 179 5.17 -8.89 -10.70
C ILE A 179 5.84 -7.72 -9.96
N GLY A 180 5.17 -6.57 -9.94
CA GLY A 180 5.64 -5.36 -9.28
C GLY A 180 4.94 -5.07 -7.95
N GLY A 181 3.75 -5.64 -7.71
CA GLY A 181 3.04 -5.45 -6.46
C GLY A 181 1.91 -6.46 -6.26
N LEU A 182 1.56 -6.67 -5.00
CA LEU A 182 0.47 -7.55 -4.57
C LEU A 182 -0.42 -6.79 -3.60
N TYR A 183 -1.73 -7.07 -3.61
CA TYR A 183 -2.65 -6.56 -2.59
C TYR A 183 -3.88 -7.45 -2.44
N LEU A 184 -4.25 -7.76 -1.20
CA LEU A 184 -5.43 -8.55 -0.89
C LEU A 184 -6.64 -7.62 -0.73
N TYR A 185 -7.70 -7.85 -1.50
CA TYR A 185 -8.93 -7.07 -1.44
C TYR A 185 -10.15 -7.98 -1.56
N GLN A 186 -10.99 -8.01 -0.52
CA GLN A 186 -12.24 -8.79 -0.48
C GLN A 186 -12.06 -10.28 -0.91
N GLY A 187 -11.02 -10.94 -0.39
CA GLY A 187 -10.71 -12.34 -0.72
C GLY A 187 -10.13 -12.57 -2.12
N LYS A 188 -9.84 -11.49 -2.87
CA LYS A 188 -9.17 -11.54 -4.18
C LYS A 188 -7.74 -11.00 -4.05
N LEU A 189 -6.79 -11.59 -4.78
CA LEU A 189 -5.42 -11.09 -4.81
C LEU A 189 -5.20 -10.30 -6.09
N ILE A 190 -5.03 -8.99 -5.95
CA ILE A 190 -4.66 -8.08 -7.03
C ILE A 190 -3.15 -8.20 -7.26
N VAL A 191 -2.76 -8.33 -8.52
CA VAL A 191 -1.35 -8.51 -8.91
C VAL A 191 -1.00 -7.46 -9.95
N ASN A 192 -0.19 -6.49 -9.56
CA ASN A 192 0.40 -5.55 -10.50
C ASN A 192 1.64 -6.16 -11.15
N ALA A 193 1.81 -5.95 -12.46
CA ALA A 193 2.83 -6.57 -13.27
C ALA A 193 3.27 -5.68 -14.45
N TYR A 194 4.46 -5.97 -14.98
CA TYR A 194 5.07 -5.25 -16.11
C TYR A 194 5.99 -6.17 -16.92
N GLU A 195 6.26 -5.86 -18.18
CA GLU A 195 7.34 -6.48 -18.95
C GLU A 195 8.69 -5.93 -18.44
N TYR A 196 9.67 -6.77 -18.07
CA TYR A 196 10.98 -6.28 -17.58
C TYR A 196 11.72 -5.38 -18.57
N TYR A 197 11.71 -5.73 -19.86
CA TYR A 197 12.46 -5.05 -20.91
C TYR A 197 11.54 -4.67 -22.10
N ASP A 198 10.70 -3.67 -21.89
CA ASP A 198 9.84 -3.08 -22.92
C ASP A 198 10.61 -1.98 -23.67
N ALA A 199 11.38 -2.39 -24.68
CA ALA A 199 12.13 -1.44 -25.51
C ALA A 199 11.24 -0.41 -26.24
N PRO A 200 10.05 -0.78 -26.76
CA PRO A 200 9.12 0.18 -27.35
C PRO A 200 8.53 1.20 -26.34
N GLY A 201 8.42 0.84 -25.07
CA GLY A 201 7.73 1.63 -24.07
C GLY A 201 6.22 1.69 -24.31
N ASP A 202 5.60 0.62 -24.84
CA ASP A 202 4.22 0.60 -25.35
C ASP A 202 3.25 -0.32 -24.58
N ASN A 203 3.71 -1.06 -23.56
CA ASN A 203 2.83 -1.83 -22.66
C ASN A 203 1.74 -0.98 -21.99
N SER A 204 0.48 -1.43 -22.08
CA SER A 204 -0.66 -0.84 -21.37
C SER A 204 -1.22 -1.74 -20.28
N HIS A 205 -0.93 -3.04 -20.34
CA HIS A 205 -1.37 -4.04 -19.37
C HIS A 205 -0.57 -3.94 -18.08
N THR A 206 -1.27 -3.84 -16.95
CA THR A 206 -0.64 -3.59 -15.65
C THR A 206 -1.10 -4.53 -14.55
N THR A 207 -2.31 -5.10 -14.64
CA THR A 207 -2.92 -5.76 -13.46
C THR A 207 -3.63 -7.05 -13.81
N LEU A 208 -3.49 -8.05 -12.94
CA LEU A 208 -4.22 -9.30 -12.93
C LEU A 208 -4.98 -9.44 -11.61
N LEU A 209 -5.92 -10.39 -11.55
CA LEU A 209 -6.72 -10.65 -10.37
C LEU A 209 -6.94 -12.15 -10.17
N PHE A 210 -6.42 -12.70 -9.08
CA PHE A 210 -6.89 -14.00 -8.59
C PHE A 210 -8.26 -13.81 -7.95
N THR A 211 -9.27 -14.52 -8.45
CA THR A 211 -10.65 -14.42 -7.95
C THR A 211 -10.84 -15.03 -6.56
N ASN A 212 -9.92 -15.90 -6.12
CA ASN A 212 -9.90 -16.50 -4.79
C ASN A 212 -8.46 -16.58 -4.28
N ALA A 213 -8.08 -15.68 -3.38
CA ALA A 213 -6.75 -15.65 -2.78
C ALA A 213 -6.48 -16.84 -1.84
N GLY A 214 -7.53 -17.50 -1.32
CA GLY A 214 -7.40 -18.66 -0.42
C GLY A 214 -7.10 -19.98 -1.12
N ASP A 215 -7.08 -20.01 -2.45
CA ASP A 215 -6.69 -21.18 -3.25
C ASP A 215 -5.99 -20.73 -4.55
N LEU A 216 -4.74 -20.27 -4.44
CA LEU A 216 -3.93 -19.77 -5.55
C LEU A 216 -3.80 -20.81 -6.68
N ALA A 217 -3.68 -22.09 -6.32
CA ALA A 217 -3.47 -23.17 -7.28
C ALA A 217 -4.70 -23.34 -8.19
N ASN A 218 -5.91 -23.32 -7.64
CA ASN A 218 -7.13 -23.54 -8.43
C ASN A 218 -7.93 -22.27 -8.75
N SER A 219 -7.54 -21.11 -8.24
CA SER A 219 -8.24 -19.85 -8.52
C SER A 219 -8.21 -19.48 -10.00
N THR A 220 -9.32 -18.98 -10.51
CA THR A 220 -9.33 -18.28 -11.80
C THR A 220 -8.49 -17.01 -11.70
N VAL A 221 -7.76 -16.70 -12.78
CA VAL A 221 -7.05 -15.43 -12.93
C VAL A 221 -7.71 -14.63 -14.05
N SER A 222 -8.17 -13.41 -13.75
CA SER A 222 -8.70 -12.47 -14.74
C SER A 222 -7.73 -11.33 -15.01
N GLY A 223 -7.93 -10.63 -16.12
CA GLY A 223 -7.03 -9.61 -16.66
C GLY A 223 -6.50 -10.00 -18.05
N TYR A 224 -5.52 -9.30 -18.59
CA TYR A 224 -4.86 -8.13 -18.00
C TYR A 224 -5.76 -6.89 -18.05
N TYR A 225 -5.83 -6.16 -16.95
CA TYR A 225 -6.43 -4.83 -16.88
C TYR A 225 -5.37 -3.77 -17.21
N SER A 226 -5.83 -2.62 -17.71
CA SER A 226 -4.97 -1.48 -18.05
C SER A 226 -5.33 -0.31 -17.16
N LEU A 227 -4.56 -0.05 -16.10
CA LEU A 227 -4.72 1.19 -15.34
C LEU A 227 -4.09 2.36 -16.09
N ALA A 228 -4.77 3.51 -16.10
CA ALA A 228 -4.19 4.75 -16.58
C ALA A 228 -2.90 5.06 -15.79
N GLY A 229 -1.86 5.50 -16.49
CA GLY A 229 -0.49 5.60 -15.93
C GLY A 229 0.46 4.48 -16.39
N ARG A 230 -0.07 3.37 -16.93
CA ARG A 230 0.75 2.29 -17.54
C ARG A 230 1.83 1.79 -16.57
N ALA A 231 3.09 1.73 -17.00
CA ALA A 231 4.19 1.27 -16.14
C ALA A 231 4.34 2.07 -14.82
N HIS A 232 3.87 3.33 -14.75
CA HIS A 232 3.97 4.15 -13.53
C HIS A 232 3.03 3.67 -12.41
N VAL A 233 2.09 2.76 -12.73
CA VAL A 233 1.12 2.18 -11.79
C VAL A 233 1.22 0.65 -11.71
N SER A 234 2.34 0.08 -12.17
CA SER A 234 2.60 -1.37 -12.20
C SER A 234 3.34 -1.92 -10.97
N GLY A 235 3.51 -1.10 -9.93
CA GLY A 235 4.22 -1.47 -8.70
C GLY A 235 3.29 -1.74 -7.53
N TRP A 236 3.58 -1.16 -6.37
CA TRP A 236 2.86 -1.40 -5.13
C TRP A 236 1.40 -0.95 -5.19
N ILE A 237 0.61 -1.50 -4.27
CA ILE A 237 -0.75 -1.07 -3.98
C ILE A 237 -0.87 -0.94 -2.46
N SER A 238 -1.58 0.08 -1.98
CA SER A 238 -1.88 0.28 -0.56
C SER A 238 -3.25 0.91 -0.37
N GLY A 239 -3.86 0.69 0.80
CA GLY A 239 -5.12 1.36 1.16
C GLY A 239 -4.90 2.84 1.49
N ILE A 240 -5.88 3.67 1.15
CA ILE A 240 -5.96 5.06 1.62
C ILE A 240 -6.74 5.06 2.94
N PRO A 241 -6.21 5.62 4.04
CA PRO A 241 -6.95 5.74 5.29
C PRO A 241 -8.29 6.48 5.09
N ASP A 242 -9.35 6.03 5.76
CA ASP A 242 -10.71 6.53 5.55
C ASP A 242 -10.84 8.05 5.60
N ALA A 243 -10.10 8.71 6.50
CA ALA A 243 -10.09 10.16 6.62
C ALA A 243 -9.67 10.88 5.32
N TRP A 244 -8.78 10.27 4.53
CA TRP A 244 -8.22 10.85 3.30
C TRP A 244 -9.02 10.50 2.03
N GLN A 245 -9.78 9.40 2.03
CA GLN A 245 -10.47 8.93 0.82
C GLN A 245 -11.40 9.98 0.18
N PRO A 246 -12.21 10.77 0.95
CA PRO A 246 -13.08 11.79 0.35
C PRO A 246 -12.31 12.89 -0.37
N LEU A 247 -11.18 13.34 0.20
CA LEU A 247 -10.34 14.40 -0.37
C LEU A 247 -9.54 13.91 -1.57
N LEU A 248 -9.08 12.66 -1.53
CA LEU A 248 -8.26 12.07 -2.59
C LEU A 248 -9.10 11.48 -3.73
N HIS A 249 -10.41 11.31 -3.54
CA HIS A 249 -11.33 10.73 -4.53
C HIS A 249 -10.97 9.29 -4.95
N ALA A 250 -10.34 8.54 -4.05
CA ALA A 250 -9.94 7.15 -4.24
C ALA A 250 -9.92 6.40 -2.90
N SER A 251 -10.02 5.07 -2.96
CA SER A 251 -9.89 4.19 -1.79
C SER A 251 -8.51 3.55 -1.66
N HIS A 252 -7.77 3.45 -2.77
CA HIS A 252 -6.46 2.79 -2.81
C HIS A 252 -5.46 3.60 -3.64
N LEU A 253 -4.19 3.44 -3.31
CA LEU A 253 -3.07 3.94 -4.07
C LEU A 253 -2.45 2.82 -4.88
N THR A 254 -1.91 3.18 -6.04
CA THR A 254 -0.95 2.39 -6.80
C THR A 254 0.18 3.30 -7.24
N GLY A 255 1.37 2.75 -7.40
CA GLY A 255 2.53 3.51 -7.81
C GLY A 255 3.68 2.63 -8.25
N PHE A 256 4.65 3.23 -8.92
CA PHE A 256 5.91 2.60 -9.27
C PHE A 256 7.01 3.65 -9.40
N SER A 257 8.22 3.23 -9.74
CA SER A 257 9.33 4.15 -10.00
C SER A 257 10.29 3.59 -11.05
N SER A 258 11.38 4.33 -11.29
CA SER A 258 12.56 3.88 -12.01
C SER A 258 13.26 2.75 -11.24
N GLY A 259 14.33 2.21 -11.81
CA GLY A 259 15.01 1.00 -11.35
C GLY A 259 14.81 -0.20 -12.27
N ILE A 260 13.98 -0.04 -13.31
CA ILE A 260 13.78 -1.01 -14.39
C ILE A 260 14.42 -0.54 -15.71
N PRO A 261 14.77 -1.47 -16.63
CA PRO A 261 15.25 -1.12 -17.95
C PRO A 261 14.28 -0.23 -18.74
N ILE A 262 14.86 0.61 -19.61
CA ILE A 262 14.15 1.57 -20.47
C ILE A 262 13.48 2.66 -19.62
N ILE A 263 14.31 3.48 -18.96
CA ILE A 263 13.86 4.51 -18.01
C ILE A 263 12.80 5.48 -18.57
N GLY A 264 12.77 5.71 -19.89
CA GLY A 264 11.80 6.60 -20.52
C GLY A 264 10.32 6.17 -20.38
N ARG A 265 10.06 4.93 -19.96
CA ARG A 265 8.70 4.43 -19.68
C ARG A 265 8.33 4.41 -18.20
N ALA A 266 9.28 4.67 -17.30
CA ALA A 266 9.11 4.57 -15.86
C ALA A 266 9.07 5.95 -15.21
N SER A 267 8.48 6.05 -14.03
CA SER A 267 8.46 7.30 -13.26
C SER A 267 9.84 7.54 -12.64
N VAL A 268 10.51 8.65 -12.96
CA VAL A 268 11.85 9.01 -12.45
C VAL A 268 11.74 9.73 -11.10
N GLY A 269 11.09 9.02 -10.18
CA GLY A 269 10.68 9.41 -8.84
C GLY A 269 9.58 8.44 -8.37
N PRO A 270 9.17 8.44 -7.10
CA PRO A 270 8.06 7.62 -6.65
C PRO A 270 6.75 8.18 -7.21
N ALA A 271 6.04 7.42 -8.05
CA ALA A 271 4.74 7.83 -8.54
C ALA A 271 3.63 7.46 -7.54
N ALA A 272 2.53 8.22 -7.52
CA ALA A 272 1.35 7.92 -6.72
C ALA A 272 0.07 8.26 -7.47
N PHE A 273 -0.78 7.26 -7.61
CA PHE A 273 -2.05 7.33 -8.32
C PHE A 273 -3.17 6.71 -7.47
N GLY A 274 -4.31 7.36 -7.41
CA GLY A 274 -5.51 6.87 -6.76
C GLY A 274 -6.37 6.03 -7.69
N PHE A 275 -6.94 4.94 -7.20
CA PHE A 275 -7.95 4.15 -7.90
C PHE A 275 -8.91 3.45 -6.92
N ASN A 276 -9.94 2.82 -7.46
CA ASN A 276 -10.88 1.99 -6.70
C ASN A 276 -10.81 0.55 -7.20
N PRO A 277 -10.40 -0.44 -6.38
CA PRO A 277 -10.24 -1.83 -6.82
C PRO A 277 -11.50 -2.48 -7.40
N ASP A 278 -12.69 -2.02 -7.02
CA ASP A 278 -13.95 -2.49 -7.60
C ASP A 278 -14.06 -2.24 -9.11
N SER A 279 -13.28 -1.28 -9.65
CA SER A 279 -13.17 -1.06 -11.09
C SER A 279 -12.53 -2.23 -11.85
N LEU A 280 -11.76 -3.10 -11.19
CA LEU A 280 -11.19 -4.33 -11.78
C LEU A 280 -12.24 -5.39 -12.12
N GLN A 281 -13.52 -5.11 -11.86
CA GLN A 281 -14.63 -5.96 -12.30
C GLN A 281 -15.18 -5.55 -13.68
N GLN A 282 -14.73 -4.40 -14.22
CA GLN A 282 -15.12 -3.90 -15.52
C GLN A 282 -14.24 -4.49 -16.62
N THR A 283 -14.83 -4.87 -17.74
CA THR A 283 -14.12 -5.43 -18.90
C THR A 283 -14.06 -4.41 -20.04
N GLY A 284 -12.89 -4.27 -20.67
CA GLY A 284 -12.78 -3.73 -22.03
C GLY A 284 -12.25 -2.31 -22.21
N ASP A 285 -11.98 -1.56 -21.12
CA ASP A 285 -11.48 -0.18 -21.18
C ASP A 285 -10.29 0.04 -20.22
N THR A 286 -9.54 1.13 -20.45
CA THR A 286 -8.55 1.64 -19.50
C THR A 286 -9.26 2.07 -18.21
N ILE A 287 -8.81 1.54 -17.07
CA ILE A 287 -9.31 1.91 -15.75
C ILE A 287 -8.73 3.29 -15.39
N PRO A 288 -9.56 4.32 -15.18
CA PRO A 288 -9.07 5.65 -14.86
C PRO A 288 -8.42 5.67 -13.47
N THR A 289 -7.41 6.52 -13.33
CA THR A 289 -6.70 6.79 -12.08
C THR A 289 -6.68 8.28 -11.80
N VAL A 290 -6.59 8.65 -10.53
CA VAL A 290 -6.34 10.02 -10.09
C VAL A 290 -4.84 10.21 -9.96
N VAL A 291 -4.26 11.24 -10.59
CA VAL A 291 -2.82 11.48 -10.54
C VAL A 291 -2.51 12.41 -9.36
N TYR A 292 -1.65 11.99 -8.44
CA TYR A 292 -1.17 12.85 -7.35
C TYR A 292 0.29 13.23 -7.52
N GLN A 293 1.11 12.26 -7.93
CA GLN A 293 2.55 12.42 -8.05
C GLN A 293 3.04 11.61 -9.25
N ASP A 294 3.72 12.26 -10.20
CA ASP A 294 4.25 11.59 -11.38
C ASP A 294 5.43 12.32 -12.02
N PHE A 295 6.56 11.63 -12.18
CA PHE A 295 7.82 12.18 -12.69
C PHE A 295 8.21 11.50 -14.00
N SER A 296 8.09 12.18 -15.13
CA SER A 296 8.58 11.62 -16.40
C SER A 296 10.11 11.78 -16.52
N LEU A 297 10.72 11.16 -17.54
CA LEU A 297 12.13 11.44 -17.85
C LEU A 297 12.38 12.91 -18.26
N GLN A 298 11.35 13.61 -18.76
CA GLN A 298 11.44 15.04 -19.08
C GLN A 298 11.31 15.91 -17.83
N ASN A 299 10.58 15.44 -16.82
CA ASN A 299 10.37 16.11 -15.54
C ASN A 299 10.73 15.17 -14.38
N PRO A 300 12.01 14.77 -14.24
CA PRO A 300 12.42 13.85 -13.19
C PRO A 300 12.39 14.53 -11.82
N LEU A 301 12.37 13.75 -10.74
CA LEU A 301 12.48 14.26 -9.37
C LEU A 301 13.80 15.04 -9.15
N SER A 302 14.85 14.65 -9.86
CA SER A 302 16.13 15.36 -9.94
C SER A 302 16.70 15.30 -11.36
N GLU A 303 17.24 16.43 -11.85
CA GLU A 303 17.80 16.50 -13.21
C GLU A 303 19.17 15.81 -13.32
N ASP A 304 20.02 15.91 -12.29
CA ASP A 304 21.37 15.33 -12.28
C ASP A 304 21.34 13.87 -11.80
N LEU A 305 20.71 12.99 -12.59
CA LEU A 305 20.52 11.58 -12.23
C LEU A 305 21.83 10.79 -12.09
N SER A 306 22.94 11.27 -12.66
CA SER A 306 24.26 10.67 -12.45
C SER A 306 25.02 11.28 -11.27
N ASN A 307 24.46 12.32 -10.63
CA ASN A 307 25.08 13.09 -9.57
C ASN A 307 26.49 13.57 -9.93
N ASN A 308 26.66 14.10 -11.15
CA ASN A 308 27.95 14.64 -11.61
C ASN A 308 28.36 15.89 -10.81
N SER A 309 27.39 16.60 -10.25
CA SER A 309 27.61 17.76 -9.37
C SER A 309 28.10 17.37 -7.97
N GLY A 310 27.83 16.14 -7.52
CA GLY A 310 28.02 15.71 -6.14
C GLY A 310 27.04 16.34 -5.14
N ALA A 311 25.96 16.95 -5.63
CA ALA A 311 24.98 17.67 -4.82
C ALA A 311 23.57 17.05 -4.84
N ASN A 312 23.38 15.93 -5.56
CA ASN A 312 22.11 15.23 -5.64
C ASN A 312 22.04 14.07 -4.63
N ASP A 313 21.46 14.36 -3.47
CA ASP A 313 21.14 13.43 -2.38
C ASP A 313 19.67 12.95 -2.40
N LEU A 314 18.90 13.31 -3.43
CA LEU A 314 17.45 13.06 -3.50
C LEU A 314 17.09 11.84 -4.36
N TRP A 315 17.50 11.82 -5.63
CA TRP A 315 17.12 10.77 -6.59
C TRP A 315 18.12 10.64 -7.74
N THR A 316 18.71 9.47 -7.92
CA THR A 316 19.70 9.16 -8.96
C THR A 316 19.21 8.04 -9.87
N HIS A 317 20.02 7.62 -10.85
CA HIS A 317 19.77 6.43 -11.64
C HIS A 317 19.72 5.13 -10.83
N LEU A 318 20.18 5.13 -9.57
CA LEU A 318 20.14 3.99 -8.66
C LEU A 318 18.95 4.03 -7.70
N SER A 319 18.15 5.09 -7.75
CA SER A 319 16.97 5.24 -6.91
C SER A 319 15.79 4.44 -7.46
N MET A 320 15.15 3.71 -6.56
CA MET A 320 13.96 2.91 -6.80
C MET A 320 13.13 2.88 -5.53
N ALA A 321 11.86 3.29 -5.61
CA ALA A 321 10.87 3.03 -4.59
C ALA A 321 10.16 1.70 -4.92
N THR A 322 9.94 0.88 -3.91
CA THR A 322 9.33 -0.46 -4.06
C THR A 322 8.05 -0.60 -3.25
N TYR A 323 7.79 0.32 -2.32
CA TYR A 323 6.53 0.40 -1.61
C TYR A 323 6.19 1.83 -1.21
N GLY A 324 4.89 2.14 -1.16
CA GLY A 324 4.38 3.43 -0.72
C GLY A 324 3.00 3.32 -0.06
N PHE A 325 2.79 4.06 1.02
CA PHE A 325 1.53 4.08 1.76
C PHE A 325 1.34 5.40 2.51
N ILE A 326 0.09 5.74 2.84
CA ILE A 326 -0.21 6.89 3.71
C ILE A 326 -0.14 6.44 5.15
N VAL A 327 0.66 7.14 5.96
CA VAL A 327 0.79 6.90 7.40
C VAL A 327 -0.51 7.39 8.09
N PRO A 328 -1.32 6.50 8.70
CA PRO A 328 -2.60 6.88 9.30
C PRO A 328 -2.45 7.92 10.41
N GLY A 329 -3.43 8.81 10.56
CA GLY A 329 -3.40 9.90 11.55
C GLY A 329 -2.39 11.00 11.24
N THR A 330 -1.72 10.95 10.08
CA THR A 330 -0.79 11.98 9.61
C THR A 330 -1.20 12.50 8.23
N ARG A 331 -0.53 13.56 7.79
CA ARG A 331 -0.56 14.01 6.38
C ARG A 331 0.66 13.55 5.58
N THR A 332 1.20 12.38 5.92
CA THR A 332 2.41 11.86 5.27
C THR A 332 2.10 10.68 4.36
N TYR A 333 2.51 10.81 3.10
CA TYR A 333 2.76 9.66 2.23
C TYR A 333 4.23 9.26 2.38
N MET A 334 4.48 8.00 2.72
CA MET A 334 5.83 7.45 2.86
C MET A 334 6.11 6.53 1.69
N THR A 335 7.25 6.70 1.03
CA THR A 335 7.79 5.74 0.05
C THR A 335 9.12 5.20 0.51
N ILE A 336 9.36 3.92 0.26
CA ILE A 336 10.54 3.18 0.72
C ILE A 336 11.09 2.37 -0.44
N GLY A 337 12.41 2.26 -0.50
CA GLY A 337 13.08 1.41 -1.47
C GLY A 337 14.59 1.46 -1.27
N SER A 338 15.32 1.77 -2.34
CA SER A 338 16.77 1.89 -2.35
C SER A 338 17.23 3.12 -3.12
N SER A 339 18.42 3.62 -2.77
CA SER A 339 19.07 4.73 -3.48
C SER A 339 20.59 4.63 -3.35
N GLY A 340 21.34 5.36 -4.18
CA GLY A 340 22.81 5.29 -4.15
C GLY A 340 23.48 6.30 -5.08
N GLY A 341 24.81 6.36 -5.00
CA GLY A 341 25.62 7.32 -5.76
C GLY A 341 25.50 8.76 -5.28
N HIS A 342 25.05 8.97 -4.04
CA HIS A 342 24.83 10.31 -3.48
C HIS A 342 26.13 11.02 -3.11
N PHE A 343 27.18 10.27 -2.79
CA PHE A 343 28.50 10.83 -2.45
C PHE A 343 29.55 10.62 -3.53
N SER A 344 29.53 9.45 -4.16
CA SER A 344 30.53 9.02 -5.15
C SER A 344 30.12 9.31 -6.60
N GLY A 345 28.83 9.61 -6.84
CA GLY A 345 28.26 9.72 -8.17
C GLY A 345 27.91 8.36 -8.78
N VAL A 346 27.24 8.39 -9.94
CA VAL A 346 26.81 7.18 -10.66
C VAL A 346 27.49 7.11 -12.03
N GLY A 347 28.01 5.94 -12.38
CA GLY A 347 28.54 5.64 -13.70
C GLY A 347 27.78 4.49 -14.38
N TYR A 348 27.85 4.43 -15.71
CA TYR A 348 27.25 3.34 -16.49
C TYR A 348 28.34 2.39 -17.00
N LYS A 349 28.23 1.10 -16.65
CA LYS A 349 29.19 0.04 -17.01
C LYS A 349 30.62 0.35 -16.58
N ILE A 350 30.76 1.00 -15.42
CA ILE A 350 32.05 1.28 -14.79
C ILE A 350 32.57 0.07 -14.01
N THR A 351 33.83 0.14 -13.60
CA THR A 351 34.40 -0.73 -12.57
C THR A 351 34.41 0.05 -11.26
N GLN A 352 33.81 -0.52 -10.21
CA GLN A 352 33.76 0.09 -8.88
C GLN A 352 35.12 0.00 -8.17
N ASP A 353 35.26 0.69 -7.05
CA ASP A 353 36.46 0.70 -6.20
C ASP A 353 36.84 -0.68 -5.62
N ASP A 354 35.90 -1.61 -5.53
CA ASP A 354 36.12 -3.01 -5.14
C ASP A 354 36.52 -3.94 -6.31
N GLY A 355 36.60 -3.40 -7.53
CA GLY A 355 36.94 -4.12 -8.75
C GLY A 355 35.75 -4.77 -9.46
N ASN A 356 34.52 -4.61 -8.97
CA ASN A 356 33.31 -5.13 -9.61
C ASN A 356 33.01 -4.40 -10.92
N LEU A 357 32.85 -5.14 -12.03
CA LEU A 357 32.43 -4.58 -13.31
C LEU A 357 30.90 -4.59 -13.42
N CYS A 358 30.31 -3.41 -13.47
CA CYS A 358 28.85 -3.27 -13.53
C CYS A 358 28.30 -3.55 -14.94
N GLY A 359 27.15 -4.22 -15.00
CA GLY A 359 26.41 -4.43 -16.26
C GLY A 359 25.55 -3.24 -16.70
N GLY A 360 25.31 -2.29 -15.79
CA GLY A 360 24.46 -1.10 -15.98
C GLY A 360 24.95 0.06 -15.13
N TYR A 361 24.02 0.91 -14.66
CA TYR A 361 24.36 1.97 -13.70
C TYR A 361 24.81 1.36 -12.36
N CYS A 362 25.83 1.95 -11.75
CA CYS A 362 26.25 1.67 -10.38
C CYS A 362 27.03 2.87 -9.82
N SER A 363 27.16 2.93 -8.50
CA SER A 363 27.96 3.94 -7.81
C SER A 363 29.45 3.72 -8.05
N TYR A 364 30.26 4.78 -8.05
CA TYR A 364 31.71 4.63 -8.15
C TYR A 364 32.30 3.91 -6.93
N GLU A 365 31.76 4.18 -5.74
CA GLU A 365 32.07 3.46 -4.50
C GLU A 365 30.99 2.42 -4.21
N ALA A 366 31.36 1.15 -4.06
CA ALA A 366 30.40 0.05 -3.89
C ALA A 366 29.53 0.21 -2.63
N ALA A 367 30.06 0.86 -1.59
CA ALA A 367 29.36 1.12 -0.34
C ALA A 367 28.38 2.32 -0.41
N ASP A 368 28.38 3.11 -1.49
CA ASP A 368 27.49 4.27 -1.65
C ASP A 368 26.09 3.85 -2.15
N ASN A 369 25.46 2.91 -1.44
CA ASN A 369 24.14 2.37 -1.73
C ASN A 369 23.40 2.08 -0.42
N TYR A 370 22.12 2.40 -0.37
CA TYR A 370 21.34 2.40 0.86
C TYR A 370 19.93 1.87 0.59
N SER A 371 19.33 1.22 1.59
CA SER A 371 17.87 1.30 1.73
C SER A 371 17.51 2.75 2.03
N TYR A 372 16.44 3.26 1.44
CA TYR A 372 16.14 4.70 1.44
C TYR A 372 14.65 4.96 1.61
N TYR A 373 14.31 6.11 2.18
CA TYR A 373 12.94 6.57 2.35
C TYR A 373 12.75 7.99 1.82
N TRP A 374 11.51 8.32 1.48
CA TRP A 374 11.07 9.68 1.15
C TRP A 374 9.69 9.91 1.78
N LEU A 375 9.52 11.04 2.48
CA LEU A 375 8.27 11.44 3.13
C LEU A 375 7.70 12.68 2.44
N TRP A 376 6.43 12.60 2.05
CA TRP A 376 5.74 13.59 1.23
C TRP A 376 4.53 14.16 1.99
N ASP A 377 4.27 15.46 1.86
CA ASP A 377 3.11 16.10 2.50
C ASP A 377 1.88 15.95 1.59
N LEU A 378 0.81 15.35 2.11
CA LEU A 378 -0.44 15.14 1.38
C LEU A 378 -1.16 16.44 1.01
N ARG A 379 -0.80 17.58 1.60
CA ARG A 379 -1.32 18.88 1.15
C ARG A 379 -0.88 19.21 -0.28
N ASP A 380 0.32 18.79 -0.67
CA ASP A 380 0.80 18.99 -2.04
C ASP A 380 -0.07 18.21 -3.04
N TRP A 381 -0.59 17.04 -2.63
CA TRP A 381 -1.54 16.27 -3.45
C TRP A 381 -2.86 17.01 -3.63
N LEU A 382 -3.35 17.70 -2.59
CA LEU A 382 -4.54 18.54 -2.69
C LEU A 382 -4.30 19.72 -3.65
N ASP A 383 -3.11 20.34 -3.59
CA ASP A 383 -2.74 21.39 -4.54
C ASP A 383 -2.66 20.88 -5.99
N VAL A 384 -2.24 19.63 -6.23
CA VAL A 384 -2.30 18.97 -7.54
C VAL A 384 -3.74 18.79 -8.01
N LEU A 385 -4.61 18.25 -7.14
CA LEU A 385 -6.03 18.05 -7.45
C LEU A 385 -6.75 19.37 -7.77
N GLU A 386 -6.32 20.45 -7.15
CA GLU A 386 -6.82 21.80 -7.38
C GLU A 386 -6.11 22.55 -8.52
N ALA A 387 -5.20 21.88 -9.24
CA ALA A 387 -4.41 22.43 -10.35
C ALA A 387 -3.60 23.68 -9.98
N LYS A 388 -3.13 23.75 -8.72
CA LYS A 388 -2.20 24.77 -8.21
C LYS A 388 -0.74 24.35 -8.30
N MET A 389 -0.50 23.04 -8.45
CA MET A 389 0.81 22.42 -8.55
C MET A 389 0.75 21.31 -9.61
N GLU A 390 1.81 21.13 -10.39
CA GLU A 390 1.91 20.00 -11.31
C GLU A 390 2.42 18.74 -10.59
N PRO A 391 2.01 17.51 -11.00
CA PRO A 391 2.39 16.26 -10.32
C PRO A 391 3.91 15.96 -10.22
N HIS A 392 4.76 16.69 -10.94
CA HIS A 392 6.23 16.54 -10.92
C HIS A 392 6.94 17.64 -10.11
N GLU A 393 6.20 18.62 -9.59
CA GLU A 393 6.76 19.73 -8.80
C GLU A 393 6.92 19.38 -7.31
N LEU A 394 6.25 18.32 -6.84
CA LEU A 394 6.27 17.89 -5.45
C LEU A 394 7.69 17.54 -5.00
N ARG A 395 8.00 17.85 -3.73
CA ARG A 395 9.27 17.48 -3.10
C ARG A 395 9.00 16.84 -1.74
N PRO A 396 9.77 15.82 -1.36
CA PRO A 396 9.62 15.25 -0.03
C PRO A 396 10.08 16.27 1.00
N TYR A 397 9.40 16.32 2.15
CA TYR A 397 9.80 17.20 3.24
C TYR A 397 10.93 16.58 4.09
N ASP A 398 11.11 15.26 4.00
CA ASP A 398 12.20 14.52 4.62
C ASP A 398 12.54 13.27 3.79
N TYR A 399 13.82 12.90 3.74
CA TYR A 399 14.33 11.74 3.01
C TYR A 399 15.73 11.39 3.49
N GLY A 400 16.11 10.12 3.35
CA GLY A 400 17.42 9.67 3.78
C GLY A 400 17.57 8.16 3.80
N PRO A 401 18.74 7.68 4.27
CA PRO A 401 18.95 6.27 4.53
C PRO A 401 17.88 5.72 5.49
N PHE A 402 17.28 4.60 5.13
CA PHE A 402 16.28 3.93 5.95
C PHE A 402 16.97 3.23 7.14
N PRO A 403 16.49 3.44 8.38
CA PRO A 403 17.13 2.89 9.58
C PRO A 403 16.78 1.39 9.74
N ASP A 404 17.39 0.53 8.93
CA ASP A 404 17.24 -0.92 8.99
C ASP A 404 18.13 -1.55 10.08
N PRO A 405 17.58 -2.14 11.15
CA PRO A 405 18.37 -2.80 12.18
C PRO A 405 19.10 -4.06 11.70
N LEU A 406 18.73 -4.60 10.53
CA LEU A 406 19.35 -5.79 9.94
C LEU A 406 20.50 -5.45 8.97
N ASP A 407 20.85 -4.16 8.82
CA ASP A 407 21.98 -3.76 7.99
C ASP A 407 23.28 -4.35 8.54
N ASN A 408 23.90 -5.22 7.74
CA ASN A 408 25.14 -5.92 8.06
C ASN A 408 26.36 -5.32 7.33
N GLY A 409 26.24 -4.08 6.83
CA GLY A 409 27.24 -3.43 5.99
C GLY A 409 27.20 -3.91 4.54
N ARG A 410 26.22 -4.72 4.17
CA ARG A 410 25.82 -4.99 2.79
C ARG A 410 24.43 -4.44 2.60
N THR A 411 24.27 -3.56 1.63
CA THR A 411 22.95 -3.02 1.30
C THR A 411 22.04 -4.17 0.84
N ASN A 412 21.01 -4.46 1.62
CA ASN A 412 19.93 -5.37 1.27
C ASN A 412 18.73 -4.53 0.81
N PRO A 413 18.47 -4.40 -0.51
CA PRO A 413 17.41 -3.54 -0.99
C PRO A 413 16.04 -3.99 -0.48
N VAL A 414 15.18 -3.03 -0.17
CA VAL A 414 13.75 -3.29 0.07
C VAL A 414 13.11 -3.68 -1.26
N GLY A 415 12.67 -4.92 -1.39
CA GLY A 415 12.07 -5.45 -2.62
C GLY A 415 10.56 -5.19 -2.76
N GLY A 416 9.90 -4.92 -1.65
CA GLY A 416 8.47 -4.63 -1.57
C GLY A 416 8.02 -4.55 -0.13
N GLY A 417 6.76 -4.17 0.06
CA GLY A 417 6.16 -4.03 1.38
C GLY A 417 4.68 -4.35 1.39
N ALA A 418 4.13 -4.46 2.59
CA ALA A 418 2.70 -4.55 2.85
C ALA A 418 2.40 -3.76 4.12
N PHE A 419 1.43 -2.87 4.07
CA PHE A 419 0.99 -2.09 5.23
C PHE A 419 -0.44 -2.45 5.58
N ASP A 420 -0.66 -2.75 6.86
CA ASP A 420 -1.97 -2.95 7.44
C ASP A 420 -2.44 -1.67 8.13
N VAL A 421 -3.43 -1.01 7.54
CA VAL A 421 -3.96 0.27 8.04
C VAL A 421 -4.63 0.14 9.41
N ASP A 422 -5.21 -1.03 9.71
CA ASP A 422 -5.97 -1.26 10.94
C ASP A 422 -5.04 -1.48 12.15
N SER A 423 -3.94 -2.21 11.96
CA SER A 423 -2.97 -2.49 13.03
C SER A 423 -1.76 -1.53 13.04
N GLY A 424 -1.58 -0.71 12.00
CA GLY A 424 -0.43 0.17 11.86
C GLY A 424 0.89 -0.58 11.64
N VAL A 425 0.83 -1.82 11.14
CA VAL A 425 2.00 -2.68 10.94
C VAL A 425 2.48 -2.63 9.48
N LEU A 426 3.78 -2.40 9.31
CA LEU A 426 4.49 -2.41 8.04
C LEU A 426 5.38 -3.65 7.96
N TYR A 427 5.20 -4.46 6.92
CA TYR A 427 6.07 -5.56 6.55
C TYR A 427 6.94 -5.13 5.38
N LEU A 428 8.24 -5.38 5.43
CA LEU A 428 9.20 -5.12 4.35
C LEU A 428 9.97 -6.39 4.00
N ALA A 429 10.06 -6.70 2.71
CA ALA A 429 10.89 -7.79 2.22
C ALA A 429 12.31 -7.29 1.89
N LEU A 430 13.28 -7.61 2.74
CA LEU A 430 14.68 -7.26 2.54
C LEU A 430 15.34 -8.32 1.65
N GLN A 431 15.65 -7.96 0.40
CA GLN A 431 16.17 -8.91 -0.58
C GLN A 431 17.54 -9.45 -0.15
N ARG A 432 17.73 -10.78 -0.30
CA ARG A 432 19.01 -11.46 -0.07
C ARG A 432 19.58 -11.26 1.34
N ALA A 433 18.74 -10.92 2.30
CA ALA A 433 19.17 -10.66 3.67
C ALA A 433 19.46 -11.96 4.44
N ASP A 434 18.83 -13.08 4.06
CA ASP A 434 19.12 -14.36 4.71
C ASP A 434 20.42 -14.96 4.16
N ASN A 435 21.51 -14.76 4.92
CA ASN A 435 22.82 -15.33 4.65
C ASN A 435 23.09 -16.67 5.35
N GLN A 436 22.08 -17.21 6.07
CA GLN A 436 22.18 -18.46 6.83
C GLN A 436 21.72 -19.68 6.03
N ALA A 437 21.04 -19.46 4.90
CA ALA A 437 20.50 -20.51 4.05
C ALA A 437 21.54 -21.21 3.15
N GLY A 438 22.75 -20.64 3.03
CA GLY A 438 23.88 -21.20 2.27
C GLY A 438 24.45 -20.23 1.22
N THR A 439 25.63 -20.52 0.67
CA THR A 439 26.39 -19.59 -0.20
C THR A 439 25.65 -19.14 -1.47
N TYR A 440 24.70 -19.92 -1.96
CA TYR A 440 23.89 -19.59 -3.15
C TYR A 440 22.40 -19.49 -2.83
N SER A 441 22.05 -19.48 -1.55
CA SER A 441 20.69 -19.34 -1.11
C SER A 441 20.53 -17.95 -0.49
N ASN A 442 19.72 -17.13 -1.14
CA ASN A 442 19.55 -15.73 -0.80
C ASN A 442 18.07 -15.35 -0.75
N PRO A 443 17.24 -16.02 0.09
CA PRO A 443 15.86 -15.62 0.26
C PRO A 443 15.77 -14.26 0.99
N PRO A 444 14.62 -13.58 0.89
CA PRO A 444 14.41 -12.36 1.64
C PRO A 444 14.21 -12.65 3.14
N VAL A 445 14.52 -11.67 3.96
CA VAL A 445 14.08 -11.60 5.36
C VAL A 445 12.92 -10.63 5.43
N ILE A 446 11.89 -10.97 6.21
CA ILE A 446 10.76 -10.06 6.41
C ILE A 446 11.02 -9.27 7.69
N ALA A 447 11.23 -7.97 7.55
CA ALA A 447 11.33 -7.02 8.64
C ALA A 447 9.95 -6.43 8.94
N VAL A 448 9.62 -6.28 10.22
CA VAL A 448 8.31 -5.83 10.67
C VAL A 448 8.47 -4.60 11.54
N TYR A 449 7.69 -3.57 11.22
CA TYR A 449 7.67 -2.29 11.90
C TYR A 449 6.25 -1.93 12.30
N ASN A 450 6.13 -1.07 13.31
CA ASN A 450 4.87 -0.46 13.69
C ASN A 450 5.03 1.06 13.68
N ILE A 451 4.01 1.75 13.19
CA ILE A 451 3.92 3.20 13.27
C ILE A 451 3.59 3.51 14.73
N GLY A 452 4.54 4.06 15.49
CA GLY A 452 4.34 4.35 16.91
C GLY A 452 3.15 5.28 17.17
N GLU A 453 2.71 5.34 18.44
CA GLU A 453 1.71 6.34 18.85
C GLU A 453 2.23 7.75 18.52
N LEU A 454 1.46 8.50 17.73
CA LEU A 454 1.76 9.90 17.42
C LEU A 454 1.53 10.72 18.69
N ASN A 455 2.60 11.20 19.31
CA ASN A 455 2.54 12.05 20.52
C ASN A 455 2.02 13.46 20.24
#